data_AF-A0A066XDC9-F1
#
_entry.id   AF-A0A066XDC9-F1
#
_cell.length_a   1.000
_cell.length_b   1.000
_cell.length_c   1.000
_cell.angle_alpha   90.00
_cell.angle_beta   90.00
_cell.angle_gamma   90.00
#
_symmetry.space_group_name_H-M   'P 1'
#
loop_
_entity.id
_entity.type
_entity.pdbx_description
1 polymer ?
#
loop_
_entity_poly.entity_id
_entity_poly.type
_entity_poly.pdbx_seq_one_letter_code
_entity_poly.pdbx_strand_id
1 'polypeptide(L)'
;MASALVQSQQLTSNFTQLVDQTSSTDISFGSNQVVIAAAILSVAMTSLKEPRRVAEIMLSWLGLELVSLTELQTLWAGYGHICAITAKVANTDGTLTSAMTSPAIQREADGTYRLIIKLISPPRAKGGDEGHLRKMLSYEVEQYFYQEIAPNLSHDVAVAQCVASTLDMKGKPRAEELQGLTGTIITDLRPQFPVAGEKRLVLNSRQVYASLDWLAKYHSSSWASLPDDLDRFVLPPLEEVKRREAGNGPSKPKLWLNGGYTYLATRRKEYGSLCTDEYSEWSSAFCDPVEGLSASIAKLVAEFLTPS
;
A
#
# COMPACT_ATOMS: atom_id res chain seq x y z
N MET A 1 -66.07 -6.15 3.18
CA MET A 1 -67.07 -5.09 3.38
C MET A 1 -66.44 -4.01 4.24
N ALA A 2 -66.45 -2.77 3.70
CA ALA A 2 -66.22 -1.44 4.32
C ALA A 2 -65.01 -1.24 5.26
N SER A 3 -63.96 -0.47 4.94
CA SER A 3 -63.83 0.91 4.43
C SER A 3 -64.13 2.01 5.47
N ALA A 4 -63.09 2.80 5.79
CA ALA A 4 -63.04 4.25 6.12
C ALA A 4 -61.66 4.50 6.78
N LEU A 5 -60.67 5.26 6.29
CA LEU A 5 -60.62 6.47 5.45
C LEU A 5 -61.34 7.67 6.06
N VAL A 6 -60.60 8.48 6.83
CA VAL A 6 -60.75 9.95 6.86
C VAL A 6 -59.34 10.57 6.92
N GLN A 7 -59.21 11.64 6.16
CA GLN A 7 -58.01 12.32 5.69
C GLN A 7 -58.07 13.79 6.14
N SER A 8 -56.91 14.46 6.14
CA SER A 8 -56.72 15.93 6.03
C SER A 8 -56.90 16.73 7.34
N GLN A 9 -56.18 17.81 7.69
CA GLN A 9 -55.42 18.85 6.96
C GLN A 9 -54.33 19.42 7.93
N GLN A 10 -53.09 19.61 7.46
CA GLN A 10 -52.42 20.92 7.23
C GLN A 10 -52.60 22.01 8.30
N LEU A 11 -51.49 22.51 8.86
CA LEU A 11 -51.09 23.93 8.74
C LEU A 11 -49.65 24.17 9.25
N THR A 12 -48.91 24.83 8.38
CA THR A 12 -47.57 25.41 8.48
C THR A 12 -47.48 26.60 9.44
N SER A 13 -46.25 26.85 9.92
CA SER A 13 -45.58 28.16 10.09
C SER A 13 -45.17 28.53 11.52
N ASN A 14 -43.87 28.76 11.72
CA ASN A 14 -43.31 30.06 12.14
C ASN A 14 -41.82 29.89 12.49
N PHE A 15 -40.97 30.20 11.51
CA PHE A 15 -39.55 30.50 11.70
C PHE A 15 -39.37 31.97 11.31
N THR A 16 -38.67 32.73 12.17
CA THR A 16 -38.04 34.06 11.97
C THR A 16 -38.51 35.08 13.02
N GLN A 17 -37.60 35.42 13.96
CA GLN A 17 -37.10 36.78 14.22
C GLN A 17 -36.31 36.81 15.54
N LEU A 18 -35.01 37.10 15.46
CA LEU A 18 -34.43 38.19 16.26
C LEU A 18 -33.09 38.61 15.65
N VAL A 19 -33.05 39.83 15.13
CA VAL A 19 -31.84 40.61 14.81
C VAL A 19 -31.93 41.86 15.69
N ASP A 20 -30.88 42.14 16.46
CA ASP A 20 -30.37 43.48 16.73
C ASP A 20 -28.92 43.33 17.23
N GLN A 21 -27.94 43.69 16.40
CA GLN A 21 -27.22 44.98 16.37
C GLN A 21 -26.18 45.15 17.48
N THR A 22 -24.89 45.18 17.09
CA THR A 22 -23.98 46.32 17.35
C THR A 22 -22.65 46.17 16.58
N SER A 23 -22.47 47.06 15.60
CA SER A 23 -21.26 47.81 15.21
C SER A 23 -19.87 47.13 15.06
N SER A 24 -19.47 47.03 13.78
CA SER A 24 -18.31 47.73 13.16
C SER A 24 -16.89 47.52 13.72
N THR A 25 -16.06 46.84 12.92
CA THR A 25 -14.80 47.44 12.41
C THR A 25 -14.42 46.78 11.09
N ASP A 26 -14.44 47.59 10.03
CA ASP A 26 -14.07 47.24 8.66
C ASP A 26 -12.58 46.90 8.55
N ILE A 27 -12.26 45.67 8.15
CA ILE A 27 -11.09 45.38 7.34
C ILE A 27 -11.56 44.53 6.16
N SER A 28 -11.84 45.22 5.06
CA SER A 28 -12.14 44.64 3.75
C SER A 28 -10.90 43.90 3.23
N PHE A 29 -10.76 42.63 3.62
CA PHE A 29 -9.92 41.68 2.91
C PHE A 29 -10.70 41.20 1.70
N GLY A 30 -10.40 41.78 0.53
CA GLY A 30 -11.10 41.49 -0.71
C GLY A 30 -11.14 39.99 -0.99
N SER A 31 -12.34 39.47 -1.26
CA SER A 31 -12.61 38.04 -1.51
C SER A 31 -11.69 37.41 -2.58
N ASN A 32 -11.13 38.22 -3.48
CA ASN A 32 -10.14 37.77 -4.47
C ASN A 32 -8.79 37.39 -3.85
N GLN A 33 -8.36 38.02 -2.75
CA GLN A 33 -7.14 37.65 -2.02
C GLN A 33 -7.31 36.31 -1.27
N VAL A 34 -8.52 36.02 -0.77
CA VAL A 34 -8.85 34.74 -0.12
C VAL A 34 -8.92 33.61 -1.13
N VAL A 35 -9.49 33.85 -2.32
CA VAL A 35 -9.50 32.88 -3.42
C VAL A 35 -8.10 32.64 -3.97
N ILE A 36 -7.26 33.67 -4.08
CA ILE A 36 -5.85 33.53 -4.49
C ILE A 36 -5.04 32.82 -3.41
N ALA A 37 -5.23 33.11 -2.12
CA ALA A 37 -4.57 32.38 -1.04
C ALA A 37 -5.03 30.92 -0.96
N ALA A 38 -6.33 30.63 -1.16
CA ALA A 38 -6.85 29.28 -1.24
C ALA A 38 -6.38 28.54 -2.50
N ALA A 39 -6.24 29.22 -3.63
CA ALA A 39 -5.66 28.67 -4.85
C ALA A 39 -4.15 28.46 -4.72
N ILE A 40 -3.41 29.34 -4.03
CA ILE A 40 -1.98 29.18 -3.75
C ILE A 40 -1.75 28.10 -2.69
N LEU A 41 -2.64 27.93 -1.70
CA LEU A 41 -2.64 26.77 -0.80
C LEU A 41 -3.05 25.48 -1.53
N SER A 42 -3.97 25.53 -2.49
CA SER A 42 -4.36 24.38 -3.32
C SER A 42 -3.25 23.99 -4.30
N VAL A 43 -2.53 24.98 -4.86
CA VAL A 43 -1.37 24.82 -5.75
C VAL A 43 -0.10 24.45 -4.97
N ALA A 44 0.02 24.85 -3.71
CA ALA A 44 1.04 24.34 -2.79
C ALA A 44 0.67 22.95 -2.24
N MET A 45 -0.62 22.59 -2.19
CA MET A 45 -1.10 21.26 -1.81
C MET A 45 -0.99 20.22 -2.94
N THR A 46 -0.84 20.63 -4.21
CA THR A 46 -0.55 19.74 -5.34
C THR A 46 0.89 19.21 -5.37
N SER A 47 1.80 19.74 -4.54
CA SER A 47 3.25 19.56 -4.69
C SER A 47 3.87 18.34 -3.99
N LEU A 48 3.11 17.34 -3.53
CA LEU A 48 3.68 16.20 -2.76
C LEU A 48 3.47 14.81 -3.40
N LYS A 49 2.66 14.66 -4.46
CA LYS A 49 1.97 13.36 -4.71
C LYS A 49 1.70 12.96 -6.16
N GLU A 50 2.18 13.67 -7.18
CA GLU A 50 1.84 13.31 -8.56
C GLU A 50 2.62 12.06 -9.03
N PRO A 51 1.95 10.93 -9.37
CA PRO A 51 2.62 9.71 -9.81
C PRO A 51 3.55 9.93 -11.01
N ARG A 52 3.20 10.90 -11.87
CA ARG A 52 4.01 11.31 -13.01
C ARG A 52 5.39 11.83 -12.60
N ARG A 53 5.45 12.77 -11.67
CA ARG A 53 6.71 13.38 -11.22
C ARG A 53 7.63 12.36 -10.56
N VAL A 54 7.05 11.48 -9.74
CA VAL A 54 7.80 10.39 -9.11
C VAL A 54 8.35 9.43 -10.16
N ALA A 55 7.53 9.04 -11.14
CA ALA A 55 7.99 8.19 -12.24
C ALA A 55 9.11 8.83 -13.04
N GLU A 56 9.01 10.13 -13.39
CA GLU A 56 10.07 10.86 -14.10
C GLU A 56 11.41 10.85 -13.34
N ILE A 57 11.37 11.11 -12.02
CA ILE A 57 12.58 11.06 -11.16
C ILE A 57 13.17 9.66 -11.17
N MET A 58 12.36 8.64 -10.85
CA MET A 58 12.85 7.28 -10.72
C MET A 58 13.34 6.70 -12.05
N LEU A 59 12.69 7.03 -13.17
CA LEU A 59 13.14 6.63 -14.52
C LEU A 59 14.46 7.29 -14.90
N SER A 60 14.71 8.54 -14.48
CA SER A 60 15.99 9.22 -14.74
C SER A 60 17.19 8.50 -14.10
N TRP A 61 16.98 7.81 -12.97
CA TRP A 61 18.01 6.97 -12.35
C TRP A 61 18.41 5.77 -13.22
N LEU A 62 17.59 5.44 -14.22
CA LEU A 62 17.79 4.34 -15.15
C LEU A 62 18.22 4.81 -16.55
N GLY A 63 18.38 6.13 -16.76
CA GLY A 63 18.62 6.68 -18.09
C GLY A 63 17.39 6.63 -19.01
N LEU A 64 16.19 6.53 -18.43
CA LEU A 64 14.94 6.53 -19.16
C LEU A 64 14.18 7.84 -19.01
N GLU A 65 13.39 8.17 -20.03
CA GLU A 65 12.39 9.24 -19.99
C GLU A 65 10.97 8.70 -20.09
N LEU A 66 10.06 9.35 -19.39
CA LEU A 66 8.65 8.99 -19.37
C LEU A 66 7.97 9.38 -20.69
N VAL A 67 7.37 8.41 -21.37
CA VAL A 67 6.53 8.64 -22.55
C VAL A 67 5.08 8.83 -22.12
N SER A 68 4.56 7.88 -21.32
CA SER A 68 3.19 7.93 -20.82
C SER A 68 3.07 7.26 -19.46
N LEU A 69 2.08 7.71 -18.69
CA LEU A 69 1.70 7.12 -17.42
C LEU A 69 0.17 6.98 -17.39
N THR A 70 -0.30 5.78 -17.07
CA THR A 70 -1.73 5.48 -16.98
C THR A 70 -2.03 4.84 -15.63
N GLU A 71 -2.91 5.44 -14.84
CA GLU A 71 -3.35 4.85 -13.58
C GLU A 71 -4.13 3.55 -13.84
N LEU A 72 -3.75 2.48 -13.15
CA LEU A 72 -4.42 1.20 -13.21
C LEU A 72 -5.35 1.00 -12.01
N GLN A 73 -4.91 1.45 -10.83
CA GLN A 73 -5.61 1.19 -9.57
C GLN A 73 -5.19 2.19 -8.48
N THR A 74 -6.15 2.64 -7.67
CA THR A 74 -5.88 3.34 -6.41
C THR A 74 -5.69 2.35 -5.26
N LEU A 75 -4.74 2.63 -4.39
CA LEU A 75 -4.50 1.83 -3.19
C LEU A 75 -5.52 2.14 -2.10
N TRP A 76 -5.82 1.14 -1.28
CA TRP A 76 -6.89 1.22 -0.30
C TRP A 76 -6.70 2.39 0.67
N ALA A 77 -7.82 3.04 1.03
CA ALA A 77 -7.86 4.23 1.90
C ALA A 77 -6.97 5.40 1.41
N GLY A 78 -6.76 5.54 0.11
CA GLY A 78 -6.04 6.67 -0.48
C GLY A 78 -4.53 6.63 -0.22
N TYR A 79 -3.94 5.45 -0.05
CA TYR A 79 -2.51 5.30 0.25
C TYR A 79 -1.60 5.48 -0.97
N GLY A 80 -2.14 5.64 -2.18
CA GLY A 80 -1.36 5.85 -3.38
C GLY A 80 -1.94 5.16 -4.60
N HIS A 81 -1.08 4.83 -5.57
CA HIS A 81 -1.47 4.47 -6.93
C HIS A 81 -0.60 3.35 -7.48
N ILE A 82 -1.19 2.52 -8.34
CA ILE A 82 -0.48 1.63 -9.24
C ILE A 82 -0.70 2.18 -10.65
N CYS A 83 0.38 2.46 -11.37
CA CYS A 83 0.33 3.03 -12.71
C CYS A 83 1.16 2.20 -13.69
N ALA A 84 0.67 2.06 -14.92
CA ALA A 84 1.46 1.60 -16.05
C ALA A 84 2.33 2.76 -16.57
N ILE A 85 3.57 2.45 -16.90
CA ILE A 85 4.56 3.36 -17.46
C ILE A 85 4.94 2.85 -18.84
N THR A 86 4.96 3.76 -19.82
CA THR A 86 5.73 3.60 -21.05
C THR A 86 6.92 4.54 -20.97
N ALA A 87 8.12 4.01 -21.18
CA ALA A 87 9.36 4.78 -21.12
C ALA A 87 10.24 4.51 -22.34
N LYS A 88 11.19 5.38 -22.62
CA LYS A 88 12.19 5.18 -23.68
C LYS A 88 13.56 5.66 -23.20
N VAL A 89 14.62 5.25 -23.90
CA VAL A 89 15.98 5.73 -23.59
C VAL A 89 16.02 7.25 -23.75
N ALA A 90 16.56 7.95 -22.76
CA ALA A 90 16.78 9.38 -22.87
C ALA A 90 17.77 9.67 -24.02
N ASN A 91 17.50 10.71 -24.82
CA ASN A 91 18.35 11.09 -25.97
C ASN A 91 19.75 11.62 -25.61
N THR A 92 20.10 11.66 -24.33
CA THR A 92 21.44 11.98 -23.85
C THR A 92 22.34 10.73 -23.90
N ASP A 93 23.66 10.89 -24.03
CA ASP A 93 24.69 9.83 -24.05
C ASP A 93 24.77 8.98 -22.75
N GLY A 94 23.66 8.84 -22.04
CA GLY A 94 23.53 8.08 -20.81
C GLY A 94 23.71 6.59 -21.08
N THR A 95 24.78 6.03 -20.51
CA THR A 95 24.98 4.59 -20.40
C THR A 95 23.79 3.97 -19.66
N LEU A 96 23.06 3.07 -20.33
CA LEU A 96 22.03 2.26 -19.67
C LEU A 96 22.63 1.56 -18.45
N THR A 97 21.94 1.61 -17.31
CA THR A 97 22.44 0.98 -16.08
C THR A 97 22.47 -0.54 -16.23
N SER A 98 23.30 -1.25 -15.44
CA SER A 98 23.35 -2.73 -15.47
C SER A 98 22.00 -3.39 -15.11
N ALA A 99 21.04 -2.67 -14.55
CA ALA A 99 19.67 -3.16 -14.34
C ALA A 99 18.90 -3.28 -15.68
N MET A 100 19.22 -2.43 -16.67
CA MET A 100 18.64 -2.43 -18.02
C MET A 100 19.14 -3.57 -18.91
N THR A 101 20.28 -4.16 -18.58
CA THR A 101 20.79 -5.33 -19.32
C THR A 101 20.21 -6.65 -18.83
N SER A 102 19.31 -6.61 -17.84
CA SER A 102 18.58 -7.79 -17.39
C SER A 102 17.61 -8.27 -18.47
N PRO A 103 17.58 -9.58 -18.80
CA PRO A 103 16.62 -10.16 -19.75
C PRO A 103 15.15 -9.88 -19.41
N ALA A 104 14.86 -9.52 -18.15
CA ALA A 104 13.52 -9.25 -17.66
C ALA A 104 12.93 -7.92 -18.20
N ILE A 105 13.78 -6.97 -18.62
CA ILE A 105 13.33 -5.71 -19.22
C ILE A 105 13.37 -5.86 -20.73
N GLN A 106 12.24 -6.20 -21.33
CA GLN A 106 12.14 -6.36 -22.78
C GLN A 106 11.84 -5.02 -23.43
N ARG A 107 12.68 -4.66 -24.40
CA ARG A 107 12.44 -3.51 -25.27
C ARG A 107 11.42 -3.91 -26.33
N GLU A 108 10.38 -3.10 -26.47
CA GLU A 108 9.35 -3.26 -27.49
C GLU A 108 9.90 -2.93 -28.88
N ALA A 109 9.18 -3.34 -29.93
CA ALA A 109 9.59 -3.12 -31.33
C ALA A 109 9.69 -1.63 -31.72
N ASP A 110 8.93 -0.76 -31.06
CA ASP A 110 8.99 0.70 -31.23
C ASP A 110 10.12 1.36 -30.43
N GLY A 111 10.92 0.56 -29.72
CA GLY A 111 12.05 0.99 -28.93
C GLY A 111 11.69 1.46 -27.52
N THR A 112 10.44 1.31 -27.08
CA THR A 112 9.98 1.66 -25.72
C THR A 112 10.10 0.50 -24.73
N TYR A 113 9.85 0.78 -23.46
CA TYR A 113 9.82 -0.16 -22.35
C TYR A 113 8.50 -0.05 -21.60
N ARG A 114 7.94 -1.21 -21.22
CA ARG A 114 6.71 -1.30 -20.43
C ARG A 114 7.02 -1.66 -18.98
N LEU A 115 6.63 -0.77 -18.08
CA LEU A 115 6.91 -0.90 -16.64
C LEU A 115 5.64 -0.61 -15.84
N ILE A 116 5.67 -0.98 -14.55
CA ILE A 116 4.65 -0.62 -13.57
C ILE A 116 5.34 0.16 -12.45
N ILE A 117 4.72 1.24 -11.98
CA ILE A 117 5.10 1.88 -10.71
C ILE A 117 4.02 1.63 -9.67
N LYS A 118 4.43 1.17 -8.50
CA LYS A 118 3.63 1.21 -7.28
C LYS A 118 4.14 2.36 -6.42
N LEU A 119 3.30 3.37 -6.26
CA LEU A 119 3.58 4.56 -5.46
C LEU A 119 2.70 4.55 -4.21
N ILE A 120 3.34 4.60 -3.04
CA ILE A 120 2.71 4.82 -1.75
C ILE A 120 2.95 6.27 -1.35
N SER A 121 1.86 6.99 -1.13
CA SER A 121 1.83 8.35 -0.61
C SER A 121 0.83 8.41 0.54
N PRO A 122 1.23 7.98 1.75
CA PRO A 122 0.30 7.80 2.86
C PRO A 122 -0.40 9.11 3.21
N PRO A 123 -1.67 9.06 3.66
CA PRO A 123 -2.31 10.22 4.29
C PRO A 123 -1.59 10.53 5.60
N ARG A 124 -1.69 11.79 6.07
CA ARG A 124 -1.19 12.15 7.40
C ARG A 124 -2.02 11.39 8.44
N ALA A 125 -1.40 10.42 9.09
CA ALA A 125 -2.05 9.65 10.15
C ALA A 125 -1.73 10.25 11.52
N LYS A 126 -2.63 10.02 12.48
CA LYS A 126 -2.33 10.22 13.90
C LYS A 126 -1.41 9.07 14.34
N GLY A 127 -0.35 9.38 15.09
CA GLY A 127 0.58 8.37 15.59
C GLY A 127 -0.14 7.27 16.37
N GLY A 128 0.33 6.02 16.24
CA GLY A 128 -0.16 4.88 17.02
C GLY A 128 -1.40 4.16 16.47
N ASP A 129 -1.94 4.52 15.30
CA ASP A 129 -3.01 3.73 14.66
C ASP A 129 -2.47 2.40 14.12
N GLU A 130 -2.81 1.28 14.77
CA GLU A 130 -2.40 -0.09 14.39
C GLU A 130 -2.68 -0.38 12.91
N GLY A 131 -3.84 0.06 12.40
CA GLY A 131 -4.22 -0.14 11.01
C GLY A 131 -3.32 0.63 10.03
N HIS A 132 -2.90 1.85 10.38
CA HIS A 132 -1.92 2.62 9.61
C HIS A 132 -0.54 1.98 9.65
N LEU A 133 -0.05 1.63 10.84
CA LEU A 133 1.26 1.02 11.05
C LEU A 133 1.38 -0.29 10.26
N ARG A 134 0.36 -1.14 10.34
CA ARG A 134 0.29 -2.40 9.59
C ARG A 134 0.44 -2.19 8.09
N LYS A 135 -0.21 -1.16 7.53
CA LYS A 135 -0.10 -0.82 6.09
C LYS A 135 1.31 -0.36 5.74
N MET A 136 1.86 0.57 6.52
CA MET A 136 3.20 1.11 6.26
C MET A 136 4.27 0.01 6.29
N LEU A 137 4.25 -0.85 7.32
CA LEU A 137 5.15 -1.99 7.42
C LEU A 137 4.95 -2.99 6.27
N SER A 138 3.71 -3.21 5.82
CA SER A 138 3.44 -4.09 4.67
C SER A 138 4.09 -3.58 3.39
N TYR A 139 4.05 -2.26 3.16
CA TYR A 139 4.68 -1.66 1.98
C TYR A 139 6.21 -1.70 2.06
N GLU A 140 6.80 -1.51 3.26
CA GLU A 140 8.25 -1.69 3.48
C GLU A 140 8.68 -3.14 3.16
N VAL A 141 7.97 -4.12 3.71
CA VAL A 141 8.24 -5.55 3.47
C VAL A 141 8.10 -5.92 1.99
N GLU A 142 7.07 -5.40 1.31
CA GLU A 142 6.86 -5.65 -0.11
C GLU A 142 7.95 -5.03 -0.98
N GLN A 143 8.35 -3.78 -0.69
CA GLN A 143 9.46 -3.13 -1.40
C GLN A 143 10.77 -3.91 -1.19
N TYR A 144 11.04 -4.36 0.04
CA TYR A 144 12.19 -5.21 0.35
C TYR A 144 12.14 -6.54 -0.42
N PHE A 145 10.98 -7.18 -0.48
CA PHE A 145 10.80 -8.42 -1.25
C PHE A 145 11.22 -8.24 -2.71
N TYR A 146 10.68 -7.24 -3.40
CA TYR A 146 10.99 -7.02 -4.82
C TYR A 146 12.45 -6.65 -5.05
N GLN A 147 13.07 -5.92 -4.13
CA GLN A 147 14.44 -5.45 -4.30
C GLN A 147 15.50 -6.47 -3.90
N GLU A 148 15.27 -7.24 -2.83
CA GLU A 148 16.31 -8.06 -2.19
C GLU A 148 16.01 -9.56 -2.25
N ILE A 149 14.74 -9.96 -2.41
CA ILE A 149 14.35 -11.38 -2.44
C ILE A 149 14.08 -11.86 -3.86
N ALA A 150 13.24 -11.15 -4.61
CA ALA A 150 12.85 -11.53 -5.97
C ALA A 150 14.05 -11.75 -6.92
N PRO A 151 15.16 -10.98 -6.86
CA PRO A 151 16.33 -11.23 -7.70
C PRO A 151 17.07 -12.53 -7.38
N ASN A 152 16.89 -13.08 -6.18
CA ASN A 152 17.51 -14.34 -5.74
C ASN A 152 16.64 -15.56 -6.04
N LEU A 153 15.43 -15.35 -6.57
CA LEU A 153 14.61 -16.45 -7.06
C LEU A 153 15.21 -17.03 -8.34
N SER A 154 15.00 -18.32 -8.55
CA SER A 154 15.39 -18.98 -9.79
C SER A 154 14.73 -18.29 -10.99
N HIS A 155 15.46 -18.21 -12.10
CA HIS A 155 15.03 -17.55 -13.34
C HIS A 155 13.74 -18.12 -13.95
N ASP A 156 13.34 -19.34 -13.57
CA ASP A 156 12.10 -19.99 -13.99
C ASP A 156 10.90 -19.67 -13.09
N VAL A 157 11.11 -18.90 -12.00
CA VAL A 157 10.05 -18.39 -11.13
C VAL A 157 9.56 -17.06 -11.67
N ALA A 158 8.37 -17.06 -12.26
CA ALA A 158 7.77 -15.88 -12.83
C ALA A 158 7.34 -14.87 -11.74
N VAL A 159 8.20 -13.89 -11.44
CA VAL A 159 7.95 -12.77 -10.52
C VAL A 159 8.41 -11.48 -11.19
N ALA A 160 7.66 -10.39 -10.98
CA ALA A 160 8.05 -9.08 -11.50
C ALA A 160 9.36 -8.63 -10.86
N GLN A 161 10.28 -8.14 -11.69
CA GLN A 161 11.61 -7.73 -11.24
C GLN A 161 11.60 -6.24 -10.88
N CYS A 162 12.23 -5.90 -9.75
CA CYS A 162 12.46 -4.51 -9.35
C CYS A 162 13.52 -3.87 -10.23
N VAL A 163 13.19 -2.74 -10.86
CA VAL A 163 14.14 -1.98 -11.68
C VAL A 163 14.60 -0.70 -10.99
N ALA A 164 13.77 -0.11 -10.14
CA ALA A 164 14.13 1.04 -9.30
C ALA A 164 13.25 1.09 -8.05
N SER A 165 13.80 1.58 -6.95
CA SER A 165 13.13 1.64 -5.66
C SER A 165 13.55 2.88 -4.88
N THR A 166 12.68 3.37 -4.00
CA THR A 166 13.04 4.44 -3.06
C THR A 166 13.82 3.94 -1.84
N LEU A 167 13.91 2.63 -1.62
CA LEU A 167 14.62 2.04 -0.48
C LEU A 167 16.14 2.35 -0.51
N ASP A 168 16.74 2.44 -1.70
CA ASP A 168 18.16 2.75 -1.93
C ASP A 168 18.37 4.14 -2.56
N MET A 169 17.40 5.06 -2.47
CA MET A 169 17.47 6.35 -3.16
C MET A 169 18.54 7.32 -2.65
N LYS A 170 19.18 7.03 -1.51
CA LYS A 170 20.19 7.92 -0.92
C LYS A 170 21.33 8.17 -1.89
N GLY A 171 21.59 9.44 -2.21
CA GLY A 171 22.63 9.84 -3.15
C GLY A 171 22.23 9.78 -4.62
N LYS A 172 21.01 9.34 -4.96
CA LYS A 172 20.47 9.45 -6.32
C LYS A 172 20.03 10.89 -6.59
N PRO A 173 20.14 11.39 -7.83
CA PRO A 173 19.67 12.72 -8.18
C PRO A 173 18.20 12.91 -7.83
N ARG A 174 17.88 14.05 -7.20
CA ARG A 174 16.51 14.49 -6.91
C ARG A 174 15.74 13.57 -5.94
N ALA A 175 16.45 12.75 -5.17
CA ALA A 175 15.86 11.85 -4.18
C ALA A 175 15.17 12.59 -3.03
N GLU A 176 15.62 13.81 -2.72
CA GLU A 176 15.01 14.70 -1.73
C GLU A 176 13.56 15.07 -2.06
N GLU A 177 13.19 15.11 -3.35
CA GLU A 177 11.80 15.33 -3.80
C GLU A 177 10.88 14.15 -3.48
N LEU A 178 11.44 12.97 -3.16
CA LEU A 178 10.70 11.74 -2.89
C LEU A 178 10.60 11.43 -1.39
N GLN A 179 11.07 12.33 -0.52
CA GLN A 179 11.09 12.11 0.92
C GLN A 179 9.68 11.83 1.46
N GLY A 180 9.53 10.73 2.21
CA GLY A 180 8.23 10.31 2.76
C GLY A 180 7.31 9.57 1.80
N LEU A 181 7.77 9.28 0.58
CA LEU A 181 7.10 8.42 -0.39
C LEU A 181 7.79 7.05 -0.47
N THR A 182 7.01 6.02 -0.77
CA THR A 182 7.55 4.70 -1.12
C THR A 182 7.23 4.42 -2.58
N GLY A 183 8.26 4.33 -3.43
CA GLY A 183 8.11 4.07 -4.86
C GLY A 183 8.85 2.80 -5.26
N THR A 184 8.21 1.93 -6.01
CA THR A 184 8.85 0.75 -6.62
C THR A 184 8.44 0.67 -8.08
N ILE A 185 9.41 0.71 -9.00
CA ILE A 185 9.21 0.42 -10.42
C ILE A 185 9.58 -1.05 -10.65
N ILE A 186 8.66 -1.78 -11.26
CA ILE A 186 8.79 -3.20 -11.58
C ILE A 186 8.48 -3.47 -13.05
N THR A 187 8.91 -4.63 -13.56
CA THR A 187 8.58 -5.09 -14.91
C THR A 187 7.08 -5.37 -15.07
N ASP A 188 6.52 -5.04 -16.24
CA ASP A 188 5.15 -5.43 -16.60
C ASP A 188 5.10 -6.90 -17.05
N LEU A 189 4.42 -7.76 -16.28
CA LEU A 189 4.30 -9.19 -16.61
C LEU A 189 3.25 -9.50 -17.68
N ARG A 190 2.35 -8.56 -18.01
CA ARG A 190 1.22 -8.80 -18.93
C ARG A 190 1.63 -9.30 -20.32
N PRO A 191 2.73 -8.83 -20.95
CA PRO A 191 3.16 -9.35 -22.25
C PRO A 191 3.49 -10.86 -22.22
N GLN A 192 4.08 -11.35 -21.12
CA GLN A 192 4.45 -12.76 -20.95
C GLN A 192 3.26 -13.62 -20.46
N PHE A 193 2.36 -13.01 -19.68
CA PHE A 193 1.20 -13.66 -19.09
C PHE A 193 -0.10 -12.91 -19.49
N PRO A 194 -0.51 -12.98 -20.77
CA PRO A 194 -1.59 -12.16 -21.30
C PRO A 194 -2.99 -12.64 -20.88
N VAL A 195 -3.10 -13.87 -20.39
CA VAL A 195 -4.37 -14.42 -19.89
C VAL A 195 -4.59 -13.92 -18.47
N ALA A 196 -5.47 -12.93 -18.33
CA ALA A 196 -5.89 -12.46 -17.01
C ALA A 196 -6.58 -13.60 -16.24
N GLY A 197 -6.26 -13.72 -14.94
CA GLY A 197 -7.10 -14.50 -14.04
C GLY A 197 -8.45 -13.82 -13.92
N GLU A 198 -9.47 -14.34 -14.60
CA GLU A 198 -10.81 -13.77 -14.55
C GLU A 198 -11.29 -13.71 -13.09
N LYS A 199 -11.83 -12.54 -12.68
CA LYS A 199 -12.24 -12.33 -11.29
C LYS A 199 -13.34 -13.35 -10.94
N ARG A 200 -13.04 -14.25 -10.00
CA ARG A 200 -13.96 -15.23 -9.38
C ARG A 200 -14.39 -16.41 -10.25
N LEU A 201 -13.64 -16.77 -11.30
CA LEU A 201 -13.89 -18.00 -12.05
C LEU A 201 -13.23 -19.23 -11.43
N VAL A 202 -13.84 -20.40 -11.69
CA VAL A 202 -13.24 -21.71 -11.43
C VAL A 202 -12.05 -21.87 -12.37
N LEU A 203 -10.85 -22.03 -11.81
CA LEU A 203 -9.65 -22.32 -12.58
C LEU A 203 -9.84 -23.66 -13.33
N ASN A 204 -9.51 -23.70 -14.61
CA ASN A 204 -9.45 -24.97 -15.32
C ASN A 204 -8.23 -25.79 -14.84
N SER A 205 -8.20 -27.09 -15.14
CA SER A 205 -7.13 -27.97 -14.69
C SER A 205 -5.73 -27.48 -15.07
N ARG A 206 -5.57 -26.89 -16.26
CA ARG A 206 -4.28 -26.35 -16.72
C ARG A 206 -3.83 -25.17 -15.85
N GLN A 207 -4.73 -24.25 -15.55
CA GLN A 207 -4.45 -23.10 -14.67
C GLN A 207 -4.12 -23.58 -13.25
N VAL A 208 -4.85 -24.56 -12.71
CA VAL A 208 -4.56 -25.16 -11.40
C VAL A 208 -3.14 -25.75 -11.38
N TYR A 209 -2.78 -26.60 -12.34
CA TYR A 209 -1.45 -27.20 -12.39
C TYR A 209 -0.35 -26.17 -12.59
N ALA A 210 -0.57 -25.14 -13.42
CA ALA A 210 0.38 -24.06 -13.60
C ALA A 210 0.58 -23.24 -12.31
N SER A 211 -0.50 -22.95 -11.57
CA SER A 211 -0.41 -22.27 -10.27
C SER A 211 0.32 -23.11 -9.22
N LEU A 212 0.06 -24.42 -9.17
CA LEU A 212 0.74 -25.34 -8.26
C LEU A 212 2.24 -25.47 -8.59
N ASP A 213 2.59 -25.59 -9.88
CA ASP A 213 3.98 -25.62 -10.34
C ASP A 213 4.71 -24.31 -9.98
N TRP A 214 4.08 -23.15 -10.22
CA TRP A 214 4.64 -21.86 -9.83
C TRP A 214 4.83 -21.75 -8.31
N LEU A 215 3.84 -22.15 -7.49
CA LEU A 215 3.94 -22.15 -6.04
C LEU A 215 5.08 -23.05 -5.54
N ALA A 216 5.20 -24.26 -6.08
CA ALA A 216 6.26 -25.20 -5.71
C ALA A 216 7.65 -24.64 -6.03
N LYS A 217 7.83 -24.07 -7.23
CA LYS A 217 9.08 -23.41 -7.65
C LYS A 217 9.40 -22.19 -6.78
N TYR A 218 8.41 -21.33 -6.54
CA TYR A 218 8.58 -20.17 -5.67
C TYR A 218 9.00 -20.57 -4.25
N HIS A 219 8.32 -21.54 -3.63
CA HIS A 219 8.64 -21.99 -2.27
C HIS A 219 10.01 -22.68 -2.19
N SER A 220 10.32 -23.58 -3.12
CA SER A 220 11.63 -24.24 -3.15
C SER A 220 12.78 -23.24 -3.38
N SER A 221 12.60 -22.27 -4.26
CA SER A 221 13.62 -21.25 -4.54
C SER A 221 13.81 -20.25 -3.40
N SER A 222 12.72 -19.85 -2.73
CA SER A 222 12.80 -18.91 -1.61
C SER A 222 13.41 -19.52 -0.35
N TRP A 223 13.40 -20.85 -0.23
CA TRP A 223 14.04 -21.56 0.88
C TRP A 223 15.54 -21.26 1.01
N ALA A 224 16.24 -21.06 -0.13
CA ALA A 224 17.65 -20.70 -0.14
C ALA A 224 17.93 -19.28 0.40
N SER A 225 16.89 -18.45 0.54
CA SER A 225 16.97 -17.07 1.03
C SER A 225 16.50 -16.92 2.48
N LEU A 226 16.22 -18.03 3.17
CA LEU A 226 15.88 -18.00 4.59
C LEU A 226 17.08 -17.47 5.38
N PRO A 227 16.91 -16.41 6.18
CA PRO A 227 17.99 -15.85 6.98
C PRO A 227 18.22 -16.65 8.26
N ASP A 228 19.45 -16.63 8.73
CA ASP A 228 19.86 -17.32 9.97
C ASP A 228 19.43 -16.60 11.26
N ASP A 229 18.96 -15.35 11.15
CA ASP A 229 18.67 -14.45 12.27
C ASP A 229 17.25 -13.88 12.17
N LEU A 230 16.40 -14.27 13.13
CA LEU A 230 15.00 -13.88 13.22
C LEU A 230 14.81 -12.44 13.73
N ASP A 231 15.79 -11.87 14.44
CA ASP A 231 15.66 -10.52 15.02
C ASP A 231 15.56 -9.44 13.94
N ARG A 232 15.97 -9.77 12.71
CA ARG A 232 15.92 -8.86 11.54
C ARG A 232 14.54 -8.78 10.89
N PHE A 233 13.61 -9.65 11.26
CA PHE A 233 12.26 -9.65 10.71
C PHE A 233 11.36 -8.62 11.38
N VAL A 234 10.32 -8.22 10.67
CA VAL A 234 9.34 -7.25 11.13
C VAL A 234 8.42 -7.91 12.14
N LEU A 235 8.35 -7.29 13.32
CA LEU A 235 7.47 -7.67 14.43
C LEU A 235 6.02 -7.22 14.19
N PRO A 236 5.06 -7.64 15.04
CA PRO A 236 3.73 -7.06 15.05
C PRO A 236 3.78 -5.52 15.11
N PRO A 237 2.88 -4.78 14.43
CA PRO A 237 3.01 -3.34 14.21
C PRO A 237 3.28 -2.49 15.45
N LEU A 238 2.60 -2.78 16.57
CA LEU A 238 2.77 -2.04 17.81
C LEU A 238 4.10 -2.36 18.51
N GLU A 239 4.58 -3.59 18.39
CA GLU A 239 5.87 -4.02 18.94
C GLU A 239 7.03 -3.49 18.09
N GLU A 240 6.88 -3.51 16.77
CA GLU A 240 7.85 -2.98 15.82
C GLU A 240 8.11 -1.48 16.03
N VAL A 241 7.05 -0.69 16.23
CA VAL A 241 7.20 0.75 16.53
C VAL A 241 7.96 0.95 17.83
N LYS A 242 7.59 0.25 18.91
CA LYS A 242 8.30 0.35 20.19
C LYS A 242 9.78 -0.04 20.05
N ARG A 243 10.07 -1.09 19.28
CA ARG A 243 11.44 -1.55 19.00
C ARG A 243 12.24 -0.48 18.27
N ARG A 244 11.66 0.17 17.25
CA ARG A 244 12.29 1.27 16.51
C ARG A 244 12.51 2.51 17.37
N GLU A 245 11.52 2.89 18.19
CA GLU A 245 11.61 4.02 19.12
C GLU A 245 12.69 3.82 20.18
N ALA A 246 12.89 2.58 20.64
CA ALA A 246 13.96 2.21 21.57
C ALA A 246 15.37 2.18 20.93
N GLY A 247 15.49 2.40 19.61
CA GLY A 247 16.76 2.30 18.89
C GLY A 247 17.27 0.86 18.70
N ASN A 248 16.45 -0.14 19.01
CA ASN A 248 16.78 -1.57 18.91
C ASN A 248 16.28 -2.20 17.60
N GLY A 249 15.77 -1.39 16.66
CA GLY A 249 15.29 -1.87 15.37
C GLY A 249 16.45 -2.22 14.42
N PRO A 250 16.27 -3.22 13.54
CA PRO A 250 17.26 -3.50 12.51
C PRO A 250 17.41 -2.29 11.57
N SER A 251 18.63 -2.04 11.10
CA SER A 251 18.92 -0.93 10.17
C SER A 251 18.17 -1.04 8.83
N LYS A 252 17.75 -2.27 8.47
CA LYS A 252 16.88 -2.56 7.33
C LYS A 252 15.90 -3.67 7.73
N PRO A 253 14.60 -3.39 7.87
CA PRO A 253 13.60 -4.43 8.11
C PRO A 253 13.55 -5.39 6.92
N LYS A 254 13.51 -6.70 7.20
CA LYS A 254 13.38 -7.75 6.17
C LYS A 254 11.90 -8.07 5.91
N LEU A 255 11.56 -9.34 5.99
CA LEU A 255 10.22 -9.88 5.80
C LEU A 255 9.47 -9.89 7.15
N TRP A 256 8.19 -10.27 7.11
CA TRP A 256 7.41 -10.53 8.32
C TRP A 256 7.94 -11.73 9.08
N LEU A 257 8.05 -11.61 10.41
CA LEU A 257 8.44 -12.74 11.25
C LEU A 257 7.46 -13.90 11.12
N ASN A 258 6.15 -13.60 11.13
CA ASN A 258 5.08 -14.59 11.09
C ASN A 258 4.21 -14.45 9.83
N GLY A 259 4.73 -14.89 8.68
CA GLY A 259 3.94 -15.25 7.48
C GLY A 259 3.08 -14.16 6.82
N GLY A 260 3.16 -12.90 7.28
CA GLY A 260 2.34 -11.79 6.79
C GLY A 260 1.87 -10.88 7.92
N TYR A 261 0.68 -10.29 7.77
CA TYR A 261 0.06 -9.43 8.79
C TYR A 261 -1.36 -9.89 9.14
N THR A 262 -1.68 -11.17 8.91
CA THR A 262 -3.03 -11.72 9.09
C THR A 262 -3.23 -12.49 10.39
N TYR A 263 -2.29 -12.41 11.33
CA TYR A 263 -2.37 -13.08 12.63
C TYR A 263 -2.79 -12.11 13.75
N LEU A 264 -3.20 -12.67 14.89
CA LEU A 264 -3.89 -11.91 15.95
C LEU A 264 -3.10 -10.70 16.48
N ALA A 265 -1.79 -10.81 16.63
CA ALA A 265 -0.97 -9.73 17.20
C ALA A 265 -0.92 -8.47 16.33
N THR A 266 -1.31 -8.55 15.06
CA THR A 266 -1.40 -7.39 14.15
C THR A 266 -2.81 -6.80 14.05
N ARG A 267 -3.77 -7.36 14.77
CA ARG A 267 -5.21 -7.05 14.70
C ARG A 267 -5.84 -6.93 16.08
N ARG A 268 -5.11 -6.38 17.06
CA ARG A 268 -5.56 -6.34 18.46
C ARG A 268 -6.77 -5.45 18.64
N LYS A 269 -6.86 -4.35 17.90
CA LYS A 269 -8.04 -3.48 17.90
C LYS A 269 -9.27 -4.19 17.32
N GLU A 270 -9.12 -4.87 16.18
CA GLU A 270 -10.22 -5.62 15.56
C GLU A 270 -10.69 -6.77 16.47
N TYR A 271 -9.76 -7.49 17.12
CA TYR A 271 -10.11 -8.51 18.12
C TYR A 271 -10.85 -7.90 19.31
N GLY A 272 -10.39 -6.77 19.84
CA GLY A 272 -11.09 -6.06 20.92
C GLY A 272 -12.52 -5.67 20.53
N SER A 273 -12.73 -5.19 19.30
CA SER A 273 -14.07 -4.92 18.78
C SER A 273 -14.93 -6.18 18.68
N LEU A 274 -14.35 -7.31 18.23
CA LEU A 274 -15.06 -8.59 18.18
C LEU A 274 -15.48 -9.07 19.57
N CYS A 275 -14.62 -8.97 20.59
CA CYS A 275 -14.96 -9.34 21.97
C CYS A 275 -16.18 -8.59 22.52
N THR A 276 -16.42 -7.37 22.04
CA THR A 276 -17.54 -6.53 22.49
C THR A 276 -18.77 -6.64 21.60
N ASP A 277 -18.69 -7.39 20.50
CA ASP A 277 -19.80 -7.56 19.56
C ASP A 277 -20.67 -8.74 19.98
N GLU A 278 -21.68 -8.45 20.82
CA GLU A 278 -22.64 -9.44 21.31
C GLU A 278 -23.53 -10.06 20.21
N TYR A 279 -23.59 -9.43 19.02
CA TYR A 279 -24.38 -9.92 17.89
C TYR A 279 -23.59 -10.84 16.96
N SER A 280 -22.27 -10.92 17.14
CA SER A 280 -21.40 -11.77 16.32
C SER A 280 -21.37 -13.20 16.86
N GLU A 281 -21.73 -14.17 16.02
CA GLU A 281 -21.58 -15.60 16.31
C GLU A 281 -20.12 -16.00 16.62
N TRP A 282 -19.17 -15.19 16.14
CA TRP A 282 -17.73 -15.42 16.32
C TRP A 282 -17.20 -14.87 17.64
N SER A 283 -17.95 -14.01 18.34
CA SER A 283 -17.49 -13.39 19.58
C SER A 283 -17.29 -14.46 20.65
N SER A 284 -18.33 -15.18 21.05
CA SER A 284 -18.19 -16.23 22.08
C SER A 284 -17.25 -17.35 21.65
N ALA A 285 -17.33 -17.79 20.39
CA ALA A 285 -16.52 -18.88 19.86
C ALA A 285 -15.00 -18.61 19.91
N PHE A 286 -14.57 -17.36 19.72
CA PHE A 286 -13.14 -17.02 19.67
C PHE A 286 -12.63 -16.22 20.86
N CYS A 287 -13.50 -15.46 21.53
CA CYS A 287 -13.10 -14.46 22.50
C CYS A 287 -13.31 -14.90 23.94
N ASP A 288 -14.23 -15.83 24.20
CA ASP A 288 -14.48 -16.33 25.55
C ASP A 288 -13.32 -17.22 26.04
N PRO A 289 -13.00 -17.17 27.35
CA PRO A 289 -12.02 -18.08 27.92
C PRO A 289 -12.45 -19.54 27.76
N VAL A 290 -11.49 -20.41 27.47
CA VAL A 290 -11.72 -21.86 27.48
C VAL A 290 -11.90 -22.32 28.93
N GLU A 291 -12.80 -23.28 29.17
CA GLU A 291 -13.05 -23.81 30.51
C GLU A 291 -11.73 -24.29 31.17
N GLY A 292 -11.47 -23.79 32.39
CA GLY A 292 -10.23 -24.09 33.13
C GLY A 292 -9.01 -23.26 32.73
N LEU A 293 -9.10 -22.40 31.72
CA LEU A 293 -8.03 -21.51 31.27
C LEU A 293 -8.43 -20.03 31.35
N SER A 294 -7.44 -19.15 31.52
CA SER A 294 -7.64 -17.69 31.47
C SER A 294 -7.59 -17.11 30.05
N ALA A 295 -7.25 -17.93 29.06
CA ALA A 295 -7.07 -17.54 27.68
C ALA A 295 -8.22 -18.05 26.79
N SER A 296 -8.55 -17.27 25.76
CA SER A 296 -9.51 -17.64 24.73
C SER A 296 -8.86 -18.47 23.63
N ILE A 297 -9.67 -19.17 22.83
CA ILE A 297 -9.20 -19.97 21.69
C ILE A 297 -8.32 -19.13 20.75
N ALA A 298 -8.75 -17.90 20.42
CA ALA A 298 -7.96 -17.03 19.55
C ALA A 298 -6.56 -16.72 20.12
N LYS A 299 -6.46 -16.49 21.44
CA LYS A 299 -5.18 -16.21 22.09
C LYS A 299 -4.29 -17.45 22.12
N LEU A 300 -4.85 -18.61 22.45
CA LEU A 300 -4.11 -19.88 22.49
C LEU A 300 -3.54 -20.24 21.11
N VAL A 301 -4.35 -20.11 20.05
CA VAL A 301 -3.91 -20.35 18.67
C VAL A 301 -2.84 -19.33 18.26
N ALA A 302 -3.01 -18.06 18.61
CA ALA A 302 -2.03 -17.04 18.29
C ALA A 302 -0.68 -17.29 18.98
N GLU A 303 -0.68 -17.69 20.24
CA GLU A 303 0.52 -18.07 20.97
C GLU A 303 1.21 -19.27 20.32
N PHE A 304 0.46 -20.33 20.01
CA PHE A 304 0.99 -21.53 19.35
C PHE A 304 1.59 -21.25 17.97
N LEU A 305 1.00 -20.35 17.19
CA LEU A 305 1.44 -20.01 15.83
C LEU A 305 2.52 -18.91 15.81
N THR A 306 2.91 -18.33 16.95
CA THR A 306 3.94 -17.30 16.98
C THR A 306 5.33 -17.96 16.90
N PRO A 307 6.18 -17.59 15.93
CA PRO A 307 7.54 -18.11 15.85
C PRO A 307 8.33 -17.79 17.12
N SER A 308 9.06 -18.79 17.62
CA SER A 308 9.92 -18.73 18.81
C SER A 308 11.39 -18.89 18.45
#